data_AF-A0A971CDF0-F1
#
_entry.id   AF-A0A971CDF0-F1
#
_cell.length_a   1.000
_cell.length_b   1.000
_cell.length_c   1.000
_cell.angle_alpha   90.00
_cell.angle_beta   90.00
_cell.angle_gamma   90.00
#
_symmetry.space_group_name_H-M   'P 1'
#
loop_
_entity.id
_entity.type
_entity.pdbx_description
1 polymer ?
#
loop_
_entity_poly.entity_id
_entity_poly.type
_entity_poly.pdbx_seq_one_letter_code
_entity_poly.pdbx_strand_id
1 'polypeptide(L)'
;MDTASRSALLVAAMDRHAACPAEDVEAQDGVLREIVRLDPRQEWAWFDLGLHAKWRRDWAACRRYNEQALSTAGVLVGNPAAWNLGIAATALGDLAIARRAWSAFGVTLPTGNPPMGNDPTGSPHPGDTPGTAPDAGLGPTPVRLNPDPRFPGQSPLVIDGRFGKTEVVWCRRLCPARAVVTNVPFPESGHRFGDVVLHDGEPVGERTVDGRAYPVFDELDRLVDSSLPTLVVSVRCPLPDDAEALSTAFREAELAAEDWTASPEALCDACVGGGACREHGSAGGTSWESDRSFGLAAPEFTAAGILAQWRAAGPGRGHGVPERVL
;
A
#
# COMPACT_ATOMS: atom_id res chain seq x y z
N MET A 1 -39.51 -15.70 -21.96
CA MET A 1 -40.00 -14.41 -21.44
C MET A 1 -39.92 -13.42 -22.59
N ASP A 2 -41.00 -12.69 -22.90
CA ASP A 2 -40.96 -11.67 -23.94
C ASP A 2 -40.16 -10.44 -23.49
N THR A 3 -39.75 -9.61 -24.46
CA THR A 3 -38.89 -8.44 -24.23
C THR A 3 -39.55 -7.41 -23.31
N ALA A 4 -40.87 -7.21 -23.42
CA ALA A 4 -41.59 -6.24 -22.60
C ALA A 4 -41.63 -6.65 -21.12
N SER A 5 -41.86 -7.93 -20.85
CA SER A 5 -41.83 -8.50 -19.50
C SER A 5 -40.43 -8.42 -18.89
N ARG A 6 -39.38 -8.65 -19.70
CA ARG A 6 -37.98 -8.55 -19.25
C ARG A 6 -37.60 -7.11 -18.89
N SER A 7 -38.02 -6.13 -19.70
CA SER A 7 -37.80 -4.71 -19.42
C SER A 7 -38.52 -4.24 -18.16
N ALA A 8 -39.77 -4.67 -17.94
CA ALA A 8 -40.51 -4.33 -16.73
C ALA A 8 -39.84 -4.90 -15.46
N LEU A 9 -39.34 -6.13 -15.52
CA LEU A 9 -38.57 -6.73 -14.41
C LEU A 9 -37.26 -6.00 -14.15
N LEU A 10 -36.56 -5.56 -15.20
CA LEU A 10 -35.32 -4.80 -15.05
C LEU A 10 -35.55 -3.49 -14.31
N VAL A 11 -36.59 -2.73 -14.70
CA VAL A 11 -36.97 -1.48 -14.03
C VAL A 11 -37.30 -1.75 -12.55
N ALA A 12 -38.13 -2.77 -12.28
CA ALA A 12 -38.47 -3.13 -10.91
C ALA A 12 -37.24 -3.55 -10.08
N ALA A 13 -36.24 -4.20 -10.68
CA ALA A 13 -34.99 -4.56 -10.01
C ALA A 13 -34.14 -3.31 -9.71
N MET A 14 -34.06 -2.36 -10.65
CA MET A 14 -33.39 -1.07 -10.44
C MET A 14 -34.05 -0.26 -9.32
N ASP A 15 -35.38 -0.22 -9.25
CA ASP A 15 -36.12 0.47 -8.18
C ASP A 15 -35.84 -0.17 -6.81
N ARG A 16 -35.77 -1.51 -6.75
CA ARG A 16 -35.39 -2.21 -5.51
C ARG A 16 -33.95 -1.93 -5.10
N HIS A 17 -33.03 -1.85 -6.05
CA HIS A 17 -31.64 -1.48 -5.76
C HIS A 17 -31.56 -0.07 -5.17
N ALA A 18 -32.26 0.90 -5.78
CA ALA A 18 -32.31 2.28 -5.30
C ALA A 18 -32.96 2.41 -3.91
N ALA A 19 -33.89 1.53 -3.56
CA ALA A 19 -34.53 1.48 -2.25
C ALA A 19 -33.73 0.71 -1.20
N CYS A 20 -32.67 0.00 -1.59
CA CYS A 20 -31.86 -0.79 -0.68
C CYS A 20 -31.00 0.13 0.21
N PRO A 21 -30.93 -0.09 1.53
CA PRO A 21 -30.05 0.68 2.39
C PRO A 21 -28.58 0.55 1.95
N ALA A 22 -27.84 1.65 2.02
CA ALA A 22 -26.43 1.70 1.61
C ALA A 22 -25.55 0.73 2.42
N GLU A 23 -25.92 0.48 3.67
CA GLU A 23 -25.25 -0.42 4.60
C GLU A 23 -25.48 -1.92 4.31
N ASP A 24 -26.56 -2.27 3.61
CA ASP A 24 -26.91 -3.67 3.31
C ASP A 24 -26.34 -4.11 1.96
N VAL A 25 -25.01 -4.20 1.93
CA VAL A 25 -24.25 -4.55 0.71
C VAL A 25 -24.61 -5.93 0.18
N GLU A 26 -24.95 -6.88 1.05
CA GLU A 26 -25.35 -8.24 0.63
C GLU A 26 -26.71 -8.23 -0.08
N ALA A 27 -27.68 -7.44 0.42
CA ALA A 27 -28.95 -7.26 -0.28
C ALA A 27 -28.75 -6.52 -1.62
N GLN A 28 -27.93 -5.47 -1.66
CA GLN A 28 -27.59 -4.77 -2.91
C GLN A 28 -26.97 -5.72 -3.92
N ASP A 29 -25.97 -6.52 -3.52
CA ASP A 29 -25.34 -7.56 -4.32
C ASP A 29 -26.35 -8.54 -4.92
N GLY A 30 -27.34 -8.96 -4.13
CA GLY A 30 -28.43 -9.82 -4.57
C GLY A 30 -29.22 -9.20 -5.72
N VAL A 31 -29.60 -7.92 -5.59
CA VAL A 31 -30.35 -7.20 -6.61
C VAL A 31 -29.49 -6.89 -7.84
N LEU A 32 -28.24 -6.48 -7.67
CA LEU A 32 -27.30 -6.24 -8.77
C LEU A 32 -27.09 -7.51 -9.61
N ARG A 33 -26.94 -8.68 -8.98
CA ARG A 33 -26.87 -9.97 -9.69
C ARG A 33 -28.15 -10.31 -10.45
N GLU A 34 -29.31 -9.84 -9.99
CA GLU A 34 -30.55 -9.93 -10.76
C GLU A 34 -30.55 -9.00 -11.97
N ILE A 35 -30.16 -7.73 -11.78
CA ILE A 35 -30.07 -6.71 -12.83
C ILE A 35 -29.19 -7.20 -13.98
N VAL A 36 -27.98 -7.69 -13.70
CA VAL A 36 -27.07 -8.15 -14.76
C VAL A 36 -27.49 -9.46 -15.43
N ARG A 37 -28.31 -10.29 -14.76
CA ARG A 37 -28.97 -11.45 -15.41
C ARG A 37 -30.10 -10.99 -16.33
N LEU A 38 -30.87 -9.99 -15.89
CA LEU A 38 -31.94 -9.39 -16.68
C LEU A 38 -31.40 -8.58 -17.85
N ASP A 39 -30.28 -7.89 -17.72
CA ASP A 39 -29.60 -7.24 -18.84
C ASP A 39 -28.09 -7.15 -18.58
N PRO A 40 -27.28 -7.98 -19.26
CA PRO A 40 -25.83 -7.95 -19.12
C PRO A 40 -25.17 -6.67 -19.63
N ARG A 41 -25.91 -5.78 -20.30
CA ARG A 41 -25.40 -4.49 -20.81
C ARG A 41 -25.36 -3.38 -19.78
N GLN A 42 -25.83 -3.65 -18.56
CA GLN A 42 -25.82 -2.70 -17.46
C GLN A 42 -24.41 -2.58 -16.87
N GLU A 43 -23.55 -1.79 -17.52
CA GLU A 43 -22.16 -1.56 -17.11
C GLU A 43 -22.05 -1.16 -15.63
N TRP A 44 -22.86 -0.20 -15.18
CA TRP A 44 -22.86 0.30 -13.81
C TRP A 44 -23.09 -0.80 -12.77
N ALA A 45 -23.99 -1.76 -13.06
CA ALA A 45 -24.32 -2.84 -12.13
C ALA A 45 -23.18 -3.86 -12.02
N TRP A 46 -22.47 -4.10 -13.13
CA TRP A 46 -21.24 -4.90 -13.10
C TRP A 46 -20.12 -4.17 -12.35
N PHE A 47 -19.99 -2.87 -12.52
CA PHE A 47 -19.00 -2.06 -11.81
C PHE A 47 -19.23 -2.08 -10.29
N ASP A 48 -20.47 -1.88 -9.83
CA ASP A 48 -20.80 -1.91 -8.39
C ASP A 48 -20.53 -3.28 -7.76
N LEU A 49 -20.90 -4.38 -8.45
CA LEU A 49 -20.52 -5.74 -8.03
C LEU A 49 -18.99 -5.90 -7.93
N GLY A 50 -18.25 -5.30 -8.87
CA GLY A 50 -16.79 -5.28 -8.86
C GLY A 50 -16.23 -4.52 -7.65
N LEU A 51 -16.84 -3.38 -7.31
CA LEU A 51 -16.44 -2.57 -6.16
C LEU A 51 -16.71 -3.29 -4.83
N HIS A 52 -17.87 -3.92 -4.68
CA HIS A 52 -18.19 -4.73 -3.50
C HIS A 52 -17.27 -5.95 -3.37
N ALA A 53 -16.87 -6.56 -4.48
CA ALA A 53 -15.88 -7.65 -4.48
C ALA A 53 -14.48 -7.15 -4.07
N LYS A 54 -14.05 -5.97 -4.54
CA LYS A 54 -12.80 -5.32 -4.11
C LYS A 54 -12.79 -5.07 -2.61
N TRP A 55 -13.86 -4.52 -2.05
CA TRP A 55 -13.97 -4.24 -0.60
C TRP A 55 -13.89 -5.50 0.27
N ARG A 56 -14.33 -6.64 -0.25
CA ARG A 56 -14.18 -7.97 0.38
C ARG A 56 -12.86 -8.67 0.04
N ARG A 57 -12.00 -8.07 -0.79
CA ARG A 57 -10.78 -8.66 -1.37
C ARG A 57 -11.03 -9.98 -2.11
N ASP A 58 -12.23 -10.17 -2.64
CA ASP A 58 -12.51 -11.25 -3.61
C ASP A 58 -11.98 -10.82 -4.98
N TRP A 59 -10.66 -10.93 -5.14
CA TRP A 59 -9.96 -10.47 -6.34
C TRP A 59 -10.42 -11.21 -7.60
N ALA A 60 -10.81 -12.47 -7.48
CA ALA A 60 -11.32 -13.26 -8.59
C ALA A 60 -12.68 -12.73 -9.08
N ALA A 61 -13.61 -12.46 -8.16
CA ALA A 61 -14.90 -11.85 -8.51
C ALA A 61 -14.73 -10.41 -9.00
N CYS A 62 -13.86 -9.62 -8.35
CA CYS A 62 -13.56 -8.24 -8.74
C CYS A 62 -13.05 -8.18 -10.19
N ARG A 63 -12.09 -9.05 -10.56
CA ARG A 63 -11.62 -9.17 -11.96
C ARG A 63 -12.78 -9.48 -12.90
N ARG A 64 -13.55 -10.53 -12.63
CA ARG A 64 -14.64 -11.00 -13.50
C ARG A 64 -15.69 -9.90 -13.73
N TYR A 65 -16.12 -9.21 -12.68
CA TYR A 65 -17.16 -8.20 -12.79
C TYR A 65 -16.67 -6.96 -13.54
N ASN A 66 -15.43 -6.50 -13.29
CA ASN A 66 -14.88 -5.34 -14.00
C ASN A 66 -14.55 -5.67 -15.47
N GLU A 67 -14.11 -6.89 -15.80
CA GLU A 67 -14.01 -7.33 -17.21
C GLU A 67 -15.36 -7.25 -17.91
N GLN A 68 -16.43 -7.66 -17.23
CA GLN A 68 -17.77 -7.63 -17.79
C GLN A 68 -18.32 -6.20 -17.93
N ALA A 69 -18.06 -5.32 -16.97
CA ALA A 69 -18.38 -3.89 -17.08
C ALA A 69 -17.73 -3.27 -18.33
N LEU A 70 -16.42 -3.52 -18.52
CA LEU A 70 -15.66 -3.00 -19.66
C LEU A 70 -16.08 -3.60 -21.01
N SER A 71 -16.63 -4.81 -21.03
CA SER A 71 -17.11 -5.44 -22.27
C SER A 71 -18.27 -4.68 -22.93
N THR A 72 -18.98 -3.87 -22.14
CA THR A 72 -20.14 -3.08 -22.57
C THR A 72 -19.87 -1.58 -22.52
N ALA A 73 -18.69 -1.17 -22.06
CA ALA A 73 -18.34 0.23 -21.85
C ALA A 73 -18.18 0.98 -23.19
N GLY A 74 -18.78 2.16 -23.26
CA GLY A 74 -18.64 3.05 -24.42
C GLY A 74 -17.29 3.77 -24.47
N VAL A 75 -16.64 3.97 -23.31
CA VAL A 75 -15.36 4.65 -23.16
C VAL A 75 -14.51 3.88 -22.15
N LEU A 76 -13.27 3.57 -22.52
CA LEU A 76 -12.32 2.85 -21.66
C LEU A 76 -11.36 3.79 -20.91
N VAL A 77 -10.91 4.86 -21.57
CA VAL A 77 -9.98 5.83 -20.96
C VAL A 77 -10.66 6.54 -19.80
N GLY A 78 -10.03 6.53 -18.63
CA GLY A 78 -10.58 7.06 -17.39
C GLY A 78 -11.72 6.22 -16.77
N ASN A 79 -12.04 5.05 -17.33
CA ASN A 79 -13.12 4.21 -16.81
C ASN A 79 -12.71 3.53 -15.50
N PRO A 80 -13.39 3.77 -14.36
CA PRO A 80 -12.99 3.21 -13.08
C PRO A 80 -13.01 1.67 -13.03
N ALA A 81 -13.78 1.01 -13.90
CA ALA A 81 -13.73 -0.46 -14.03
C ALA A 81 -12.38 -0.95 -14.55
N ALA A 82 -11.72 -0.20 -15.45
CA ALA A 82 -10.37 -0.52 -15.92
C ALA A 82 -9.34 -0.37 -14.80
N TRP A 83 -9.51 0.62 -13.93
CA TRP A 83 -8.65 0.77 -12.75
C TRP A 83 -8.80 -0.42 -11.78
N ASN A 84 -10.04 -0.76 -11.39
CA ASN A 84 -10.28 -1.87 -10.47
C ASN A 84 -9.91 -3.24 -11.08
N LEU A 85 -10.06 -3.43 -12.39
CA LEU A 85 -9.54 -4.60 -13.10
C LEU A 85 -8.01 -4.69 -12.96
N GLY A 86 -7.31 -3.57 -13.10
CA GLY A 86 -5.87 -3.51 -12.92
C GLY A 86 -5.44 -3.91 -11.51
N ILE A 87 -6.13 -3.40 -10.48
CA ILE A 87 -5.89 -3.79 -9.07
C ILE A 87 -6.10 -5.29 -8.89
N ALA A 88 -7.26 -5.82 -9.29
CA ALA A 88 -7.60 -7.22 -9.10
C ALA A 88 -6.65 -8.17 -9.84
N ALA A 89 -6.29 -7.85 -11.09
CA ALA A 89 -5.32 -8.62 -11.85
C ALA A 89 -3.92 -8.60 -11.22
N THR A 90 -3.54 -7.46 -10.65
CA THR A 90 -2.28 -7.31 -9.91
C THR A 90 -2.26 -8.17 -8.65
N ALA A 91 -3.34 -8.17 -7.88
CA ALA A 91 -3.51 -9.02 -6.70
C ALA A 91 -3.44 -10.51 -7.03
N LEU A 92 -4.00 -10.90 -8.18
CA LEU A 92 -3.95 -12.28 -8.70
C LEU A 92 -2.63 -12.67 -9.37
N GLY A 93 -1.66 -11.75 -9.46
CA GLY A 93 -0.38 -11.97 -10.15
C GLY A 93 -0.45 -12.01 -11.68
N ASP A 94 -1.59 -11.68 -12.30
CA ASP A 94 -1.75 -11.62 -13.76
C ASP A 94 -1.32 -10.25 -14.30
N LEU A 95 0.00 -10.07 -14.43
CA LEU A 95 0.58 -8.80 -14.88
C LEU A 95 0.20 -8.44 -16.32
N ALA A 96 -0.16 -9.43 -17.14
CA ALA A 96 -0.57 -9.20 -18.51
C ALA A 96 -1.96 -8.56 -18.57
N ILE A 97 -2.93 -9.07 -17.79
CA ILE A 97 -4.24 -8.42 -17.63
C ILE A 97 -4.07 -7.06 -16.98
N ALA A 98 -3.28 -6.96 -15.91
CA ALA A 98 -3.07 -5.70 -15.20
C ALA A 98 -2.58 -4.60 -16.15
N ARG A 99 -1.54 -4.88 -16.94
CA ARG A 99 -1.01 -3.93 -17.94
C ARG A 99 -2.07 -3.51 -18.96
N ARG A 100 -2.86 -4.44 -19.49
CA ARG A 100 -3.94 -4.10 -20.44
C ARG A 100 -4.98 -3.20 -19.79
N ALA A 101 -5.35 -3.47 -18.55
CA ALA A 101 -6.29 -2.65 -17.79
C ALA A 101 -5.76 -1.24 -17.53
N TRP A 102 -4.49 -1.12 -17.12
CA TRP A 102 -3.81 0.18 -16.96
C TRP A 102 -3.76 0.97 -18.27
N SER A 103 -3.40 0.32 -19.38
CA SER A 103 -3.40 0.98 -20.69
C SER A 103 -4.81 1.36 -21.15
N ALA A 104 -5.83 0.53 -20.89
CA ALA A 104 -7.23 0.85 -21.19
C ALA A 104 -7.70 2.06 -20.40
N PHE A 105 -7.31 2.19 -19.13
CA PHE A 105 -7.57 3.36 -18.30
C PHE A 105 -6.84 4.62 -18.82
N GLY A 106 -5.73 4.47 -19.54
CA GLY A 106 -4.92 5.56 -20.08
C GLY A 106 -3.58 5.77 -19.37
N VAL A 107 -3.13 4.80 -18.55
CA VAL A 107 -1.80 4.81 -17.94
C VAL A 107 -0.76 4.28 -18.93
N THR A 108 0.24 5.10 -19.22
CA THR A 108 1.41 4.69 -20.01
C THR A 108 2.41 3.99 -19.10
N LEU A 109 2.64 2.69 -19.32
CA LEU A 109 3.64 1.91 -18.59
C LEU A 109 4.90 1.71 -19.45
N PRO A 110 6.11 1.71 -18.86
CA PRO A 110 7.33 1.34 -19.56
C PRO A 110 7.25 -0.07 -20.18
N THR A 111 7.98 -0.29 -21.28
CA THR A 111 8.11 -1.61 -21.90
C THR A 111 8.95 -2.54 -21.03
N GLY A 112 8.48 -3.77 -20.80
CA GLY A 112 9.10 -4.77 -19.90
C GLY A 112 8.27 -5.05 -18.65
N ASN A 113 8.31 -6.28 -18.12
CA ASN A 113 7.64 -6.62 -16.86
C ASN A 113 8.49 -6.13 -15.69
N PRO A 114 7.94 -5.33 -14.76
CA PRO A 114 8.66 -5.05 -13.52
C PRO A 114 8.89 -6.38 -12.79
N PRO A 115 10.09 -6.62 -12.22
CA PRO A 115 10.34 -7.84 -11.46
C PRO A 115 9.27 -8.00 -10.37
N MET A 116 8.85 -9.24 -10.11
CA MET A 116 8.02 -9.58 -8.95
C MET A 116 8.81 -9.54 -7.62
N GLY A 117 10.06 -9.05 -7.69
CA GLY A 117 11.00 -9.03 -6.57
C GLY A 117 10.70 -7.93 -5.57
N ASN A 118 11.19 -8.16 -4.36
CA ASN A 118 11.07 -7.32 -3.19
C ASN A 118 12.30 -6.45 -2.97
N ASP A 119 13.13 -6.19 -3.99
CA ASP A 119 14.32 -5.34 -3.83
C ASP A 119 13.86 -3.95 -3.37
N PRO A 120 14.06 -3.57 -2.10
CA PRO A 120 13.59 -2.31 -1.54
C PRO A 120 14.59 -1.19 -1.80
N THR A 121 15.86 -1.53 -2.06
CA THR A 121 17.01 -0.61 -2.06
C THR A 121 17.31 -0.04 -3.44
N GLY A 122 16.82 -0.68 -4.51
CA GLY A 122 16.88 -0.12 -5.86
C GLY A 122 18.31 0.06 -6.39
N SER A 123 19.25 -0.76 -5.91
CA SER A 123 20.58 -0.80 -6.49
C SER A 123 20.49 -1.41 -7.90
N PRO A 124 20.95 -0.72 -8.96
CA PRO A 124 20.99 -1.32 -10.29
C PRO A 124 21.86 -2.57 -10.28
N HIS A 125 21.40 -3.63 -10.94
CA HIS A 125 22.19 -4.86 -11.06
C HIS A 125 23.43 -4.57 -11.93
N PRO A 126 24.59 -5.17 -11.62
CA PRO A 126 25.77 -5.08 -12.48
C PRO A 126 25.48 -5.77 -13.82
N GLY A 127 25.05 -4.98 -14.80
CA GLY A 127 24.51 -5.42 -16.08
C GLY A 127 23.51 -4.43 -16.69
N ASP A 128 22.95 -3.51 -15.89
CA ASP A 128 22.01 -2.50 -16.36
C ASP A 128 22.73 -1.40 -17.16
N THR A 129 22.46 -1.35 -18.47
CA THR A 129 22.93 -0.28 -19.35
C THR A 129 22.23 1.04 -19.01
N PRO A 130 22.96 2.17 -18.93
CA PRO A 130 22.33 3.49 -18.75
C PRO A 130 21.41 3.77 -19.95
N GLY A 131 20.09 3.75 -19.72
CA GLY A 131 19.09 4.04 -20.75
C GLY A 131 18.13 2.91 -21.11
N THR A 132 18.21 1.73 -20.48
CA THR A 132 17.23 0.64 -20.65
C THR A 132 16.82 0.10 -19.27
N ALA A 133 15.63 0.52 -18.81
CA ALA A 133 15.17 0.59 -17.41
C ALA A 133 14.98 -0.73 -16.62
N PRO A 134 15.03 -0.64 -15.26
CA PRO A 134 14.15 -1.42 -14.40
C PRO A 134 13.67 -0.66 -13.15
N ASP A 135 13.01 0.49 -13.30
CA ASP A 135 12.10 1.05 -12.29
C ASP A 135 11.28 2.12 -13.00
N ALA A 136 9.95 2.10 -12.91
CA ALA A 136 9.13 3.07 -13.65
C ALA A 136 9.23 4.51 -13.08
N GLY A 137 10.13 4.78 -12.14
CA GLY A 137 10.39 6.12 -11.62
C GLY A 137 9.13 6.81 -11.09
N LEU A 138 8.14 6.04 -10.60
CA LEU A 138 6.84 6.54 -10.13
C LEU A 138 6.94 7.32 -8.80
N GLY A 139 8.15 7.41 -8.26
CA GLY A 139 8.48 8.16 -7.07
C GLY A 139 8.06 7.48 -5.77
N PRO A 140 8.43 8.10 -4.63
CA PRO A 140 7.95 7.66 -3.33
C PRO A 140 6.43 7.84 -3.23
N THR A 141 5.81 6.96 -2.45
CA THR A 141 4.39 7.05 -2.11
C THR A 141 4.19 6.73 -0.65
N PRO A 142 3.50 7.58 0.11
CA PRO A 142 3.02 7.17 1.41
C PRO A 142 1.85 6.18 1.24
N VAL A 143 1.87 5.09 1.98
CA VAL A 143 0.78 4.10 2.06
C VAL A 143 0.36 3.97 3.52
N ARG A 144 -0.95 4.02 3.76
CA ARG A 144 -1.55 3.70 5.05
C ARG A 144 -1.73 2.19 5.15
N LEU A 145 -0.89 1.57 5.96
CA LEU A 145 -0.99 0.15 6.32
C LEU A 145 -2.16 -0.07 7.27
N ASN A 146 -2.82 -1.21 7.17
CA ASN A 146 -3.98 -1.58 7.98
C ASN A 146 -5.03 -0.45 8.13
N PRO A 147 -5.54 0.14 7.03
CA PRO A 147 -6.54 1.20 7.12
C PRO A 147 -7.86 0.66 7.70
N ASP A 148 -8.55 1.49 8.47
CA ASP A 148 -9.91 1.19 8.91
C ASP A 148 -10.86 1.05 7.70
N PRO A 149 -11.83 0.11 7.74
CA PRO A 149 -12.86 0.02 6.71
C PRO A 149 -13.59 1.36 6.54
N ARG A 150 -13.59 1.90 5.31
CA ARG A 150 -14.26 3.16 4.96
C ARG A 150 -15.63 2.95 4.35
N PHE A 151 -15.86 1.78 3.76
CA PHE A 151 -17.08 1.46 3.03
C PHE A 151 -17.89 0.37 3.75
N PRO A 152 -19.24 0.44 3.71
CA PRO A 152 -20.06 -0.67 4.12
C PRO A 152 -19.66 -1.97 3.40
N GLY A 153 -19.67 -3.09 4.12
CA GLY A 153 -19.26 -4.39 3.57
C GLY A 153 -17.75 -4.54 3.31
N GLN A 154 -16.93 -3.52 3.55
CA GLN A 154 -15.48 -3.64 3.46
C GLN A 154 -14.94 -4.48 4.60
N SER A 155 -14.16 -5.50 4.24
CA SER A 155 -13.54 -6.39 5.21
C SER A 155 -12.27 -5.73 5.76
N PRO A 156 -12.07 -5.68 7.09
CA PRO A 156 -10.81 -5.20 7.68
C PRO A 156 -9.66 -6.11 7.24
N LEU A 157 -8.47 -5.54 6.97
CA LEU A 157 -7.31 -6.33 6.59
C LEU A 157 -6.84 -7.18 7.78
N VAL A 158 -6.60 -8.46 7.52
CA VAL A 158 -6.13 -9.43 8.52
C VAL A 158 -4.90 -10.10 7.98
N ILE A 159 -3.78 -9.94 8.67
CA ILE A 159 -2.50 -10.53 8.32
C ILE A 159 -2.19 -11.60 9.36
N ASP A 160 -1.93 -12.82 8.91
CA ASP A 160 -1.64 -13.97 9.78
C ASP A 160 -2.66 -14.16 10.93
N GLY A 161 -3.94 -13.89 10.64
CA GLY A 161 -5.04 -13.99 11.59
C GLY A 161 -5.14 -12.85 12.61
N ARG A 162 -4.43 -11.74 12.41
CA ARG A 162 -4.40 -10.59 13.32
C ARG A 162 -4.74 -9.28 12.61
N PHE A 163 -5.35 -8.37 13.37
CA PHE A 163 -5.48 -6.96 12.98
C PHE A 163 -4.19 -6.24 13.38
N GLY A 164 -3.56 -5.56 12.42
CA GLY A 164 -2.43 -4.68 12.69
C GLY A 164 -2.89 -3.28 13.09
N LYS A 165 -2.03 -2.53 13.77
CA LYS A 165 -2.24 -1.09 13.95
C LYS A 165 -2.02 -0.36 12.64
N THR A 166 -2.79 0.70 12.45
CA THR A 166 -2.66 1.58 11.29
C THR A 166 -1.40 2.43 11.40
N GLU A 167 -0.67 2.54 10.30
CA GLU A 167 0.58 3.30 10.21
C GLU A 167 0.71 3.87 8.80
N VAL A 168 1.25 5.08 8.63
CA VAL A 168 1.56 5.63 7.30
C VAL A 168 3.06 5.55 7.04
N VAL A 169 3.44 4.66 6.12
CA VAL A 169 4.84 4.41 5.75
C VAL A 169 5.12 4.92 4.34
N TRP A 170 6.37 5.27 4.08
CA TRP A 170 6.88 5.45 2.74
C TRP A 170 7.10 4.11 2.06
N CYS A 171 6.70 4.07 0.80
CA CYS A 171 6.92 2.98 -0.11
C CYS A 171 7.51 3.52 -1.43
N ARG A 172 8.15 2.65 -2.20
CA ARG A 172 8.52 2.91 -3.60
C ARG A 172 7.56 2.18 -4.53
N ARG A 173 6.92 2.91 -5.45
CA ARG A 173 5.97 2.31 -6.40
C ARG A 173 6.66 1.45 -7.44
N LEU A 174 6.22 0.20 -7.56
CA LEU A 174 6.64 -0.76 -8.59
C LEU A 174 5.72 -0.71 -9.82
N CYS A 175 4.43 -0.41 -9.60
CA CYS A 175 3.43 -0.19 -10.64
C CYS A 175 2.28 0.67 -10.08
N PRO A 176 1.20 0.96 -10.84
CA PRO A 176 0.12 1.84 -10.37
C PRO A 176 -0.56 1.43 -9.06
N ALA A 177 -0.53 0.14 -8.70
CA ALA A 177 -1.21 -0.39 -7.52
C ALA A 177 -0.30 -1.21 -6.59
N ARG A 178 1.02 -1.30 -6.86
CA ARG A 178 1.97 -2.00 -5.98
C ARG A 178 3.10 -1.09 -5.56
N ALA A 179 3.45 -1.18 -4.28
CA ALA A 179 4.62 -0.50 -3.75
C ALA A 179 5.37 -1.41 -2.77
N VAL A 180 6.69 -1.25 -2.72
CA VAL A 180 7.55 -1.90 -1.73
C VAL A 180 7.73 -0.97 -0.53
N VAL A 181 7.53 -1.46 0.68
CA VAL A 181 7.70 -0.70 1.92
C VAL A 181 9.17 -0.36 2.12
N THR A 182 9.48 0.94 2.32
CA THR A 182 10.86 1.45 2.45
C THR A 182 11.20 1.99 3.84
N ASN A 183 10.22 2.19 4.72
CA ASN A 183 10.49 2.38 6.15
C ASN A 183 10.67 1.03 6.86
N VAL A 184 11.18 1.05 8.09
CA VAL A 184 10.99 -0.05 9.04
C VAL A 184 9.71 0.21 9.83
N PRO A 185 8.58 -0.47 9.53
CA PRO A 185 7.32 -0.22 10.21
C PRO A 185 7.38 -0.64 11.68
N PHE A 186 6.49 -0.07 12.49
CA PHE A 186 6.31 -0.52 13.87
C PHE A 186 5.80 -1.98 13.89
N PRO A 187 6.24 -2.81 14.85
CA PRO A 187 5.89 -4.23 14.87
C PRO A 187 4.38 -4.47 15.04
N GLU A 188 3.66 -3.53 15.64
CA GLU A 188 2.21 -3.58 15.79
C GLU A 188 1.46 -3.51 14.45
N SER A 189 2.07 -2.99 13.39
CA SER A 189 1.50 -3.02 12.05
C SER A 189 1.48 -4.44 11.45
N GLY A 190 2.33 -5.35 11.94
CA GLY A 190 2.54 -6.67 11.37
C GLY A 190 3.28 -6.67 10.02
N HIS A 191 3.73 -5.50 9.54
CA HIS A 191 4.46 -5.33 8.29
C HIS A 191 5.98 -5.21 8.52
N ARG A 192 6.72 -5.47 7.46
CA ARG A 192 8.19 -5.41 7.43
C ARG A 192 8.66 -4.50 6.31
N PHE A 193 9.85 -3.95 6.50
CA PHE A 193 10.62 -3.35 5.41
C PHE A 193 10.78 -4.36 4.27
N GLY A 194 10.50 -3.92 3.04
CA GLY A 194 10.54 -4.77 1.86
C GLY A 194 9.26 -5.56 1.58
N ASP A 195 8.22 -5.46 2.42
CA ASP A 195 6.91 -6.01 2.07
C ASP A 195 6.40 -5.35 0.79
N VAL A 196 5.78 -6.14 -0.10
CA VAL A 196 5.10 -5.59 -1.28
C VAL A 196 3.62 -5.50 -0.97
N VAL A 197 3.12 -4.28 -0.89
CA VAL A 197 1.71 -4.00 -0.61
C VAL A 197 0.96 -3.63 -1.90
N LEU A 198 -0.28 -4.08 -1.98
CA LEU A 198 -1.29 -3.59 -2.91
C LEU A 198 -1.93 -2.36 -2.30
N HIS A 199 -2.09 -1.29 -3.06
CA HIS A 199 -2.74 -0.07 -2.58
C HIS A 199 -3.80 0.43 -3.56
N ASP A 200 -4.73 1.25 -3.06
CA ASP A 200 -5.75 1.89 -3.89
C ASP A 200 -5.19 3.06 -4.72
N GLY A 201 -5.96 3.52 -5.70
CA GLY A 201 -5.68 4.72 -6.49
C GLY A 201 -6.39 5.98 -6.00
N GLU A 202 -7.39 5.83 -5.13
CA GLU A 202 -8.06 6.95 -4.49
C GLU A 202 -7.20 7.47 -3.31
N PRO A 203 -6.72 8.72 -3.35
CA PRO A 203 -5.97 9.28 -2.25
C PRO A 203 -6.87 9.58 -1.05
N VAL A 204 -6.40 9.29 0.15
CA VAL A 204 -7.09 9.49 1.42
C VAL A 204 -6.17 10.26 2.36
N GLY A 205 -6.15 11.57 2.18
CA GLY A 205 -5.25 12.48 2.88
C GLY A 205 -3.92 12.69 2.15
N GLU A 206 -3.07 13.52 2.74
CA GLU A 206 -1.79 13.93 2.17
C GLU A 206 -0.70 14.00 3.25
N ARG A 207 0.55 13.75 2.84
CA ARG A 207 1.74 13.95 3.67
C ARG A 207 2.63 14.99 2.99
N THR A 208 2.96 16.06 3.71
CA THR A 208 3.83 17.12 3.20
C THR A 208 5.26 16.93 3.69
N VAL A 209 6.22 16.91 2.76
CA VAL A 209 7.66 16.88 3.04
C VAL A 209 8.33 17.97 2.24
N ASP A 210 9.13 18.82 2.89
CA ASP A 210 9.84 19.94 2.25
C ASP A 210 8.93 20.84 1.39
N GLY A 211 7.71 21.07 1.85
CA GLY A 211 6.69 21.87 1.15
C GLY A 211 6.04 21.17 -0.04
N ARG A 212 6.37 19.90 -0.32
CA ARG A 212 5.72 19.08 -1.35
C ARG A 212 4.71 18.13 -0.71
N ALA A 213 3.45 18.23 -1.15
CA ALA A 213 2.38 17.31 -0.76
C ALA A 213 2.47 16.00 -1.55
N TYR A 214 2.31 14.88 -0.85
CA TYR A 214 2.23 13.54 -1.41
C TYR A 214 0.89 12.90 -1.01
N PRO A 215 0.08 12.41 -1.97
CA PRO A 215 -1.16 11.72 -1.65
C PRO A 215 -0.89 10.41 -0.90
N VAL A 216 -1.63 10.19 0.18
CA VAL A 216 -1.59 8.94 0.95
C VAL A 216 -2.63 7.97 0.39
N PHE A 217 -2.24 6.73 0.14
CA PHE A 217 -3.15 5.70 -0.38
C PHE A 217 -3.38 4.61 0.67
N ASP A 218 -4.59 4.07 0.70
CA ASP A 218 -4.90 2.94 1.56
C ASP A 218 -4.31 1.65 1.02
N GLU A 219 -3.71 0.87 1.91
CA GLU A 219 -3.41 -0.53 1.65
C GLU A 219 -4.70 -1.32 1.38
N LEU A 220 -4.64 -2.17 0.37
CA LEU A 220 -5.68 -3.12 0.03
C LEU A 220 -5.30 -4.55 0.41
N ASP A 221 -4.02 -4.94 0.32
CA ASP A 221 -3.56 -6.29 0.63
C ASP A 221 -2.03 -6.34 0.75
N ARG A 222 -1.49 -7.35 1.45
CA ARG A 222 -0.05 -7.64 1.45
C ARG A 222 0.23 -8.76 0.45
N LEU A 223 0.91 -8.43 -0.65
CA LEU A 223 1.13 -9.36 -1.77
C LEU A 223 2.34 -10.27 -1.57
N VAL A 224 3.42 -9.72 -1.01
CA VAL A 224 4.68 -10.45 -0.80
C VAL A 224 5.23 -10.08 0.56
N ASP A 225 5.48 -11.11 1.37
CA ASP A 225 6.14 -10.97 2.66
C ASP A 225 7.65 -10.81 2.46
N SER A 226 8.23 -9.82 3.14
CA SER A 226 9.67 -9.70 3.28
C SER A 226 10.22 -10.80 4.19
N SER A 227 11.39 -11.31 3.80
CA SER A 227 12.15 -12.28 4.60
C SER A 227 13.09 -11.61 5.62
N LEU A 228 13.25 -10.29 5.55
CA LEU A 228 14.07 -9.54 6.51
C LEU A 228 13.30 -9.42 7.83
N PRO A 229 13.86 -9.90 8.95
CA PRO A 229 13.22 -9.74 10.25
C PRO A 229 13.28 -8.27 10.69
N THR A 230 12.33 -7.90 11.55
CA THR A 230 12.37 -6.59 12.24
C THR A 230 12.99 -6.80 13.61
N LEU A 231 14.05 -6.06 13.89
CA LEU A 231 14.69 -6.00 15.20
C LEU A 231 14.42 -4.63 15.84
N VAL A 232 14.44 -4.57 17.16
CA VAL A 232 14.46 -3.33 17.92
C VAL A 232 15.76 -3.23 18.70
N VAL A 233 16.35 -2.04 18.75
CA VAL A 233 17.55 -1.78 19.56
C VAL A 233 17.50 -0.40 20.19
N SER A 234 17.85 -0.31 21.46
CA SER A 234 18.15 0.98 22.09
C SER A 234 19.60 1.37 21.79
N VAL A 235 19.81 2.59 21.32
CA VAL A 235 21.13 3.13 21.00
C VAL A 235 21.36 4.45 21.72
N ARG A 236 22.63 4.74 22.01
CA ARG A 236 23.07 6.03 22.51
C ARG A 236 23.79 6.76 21.38
N CYS A 237 23.20 7.85 20.93
CA CYS A 237 23.69 8.76 19.91
C CYS A 237 24.00 10.10 20.60
N PRO A 238 25.26 10.42 20.90
CA PRO A 238 25.60 11.73 21.49
C PRO A 238 25.14 12.94 20.68
N LEU A 239 25.11 12.83 19.35
CA LEU A 239 24.71 13.87 18.42
C LEU A 239 23.68 13.36 17.40
N PRO A 240 22.88 14.25 16.78
CA PRO A 240 21.98 13.89 15.67
C PRO A 240 22.69 13.16 14.53
N ASP A 241 23.90 13.59 14.18
CA ASP A 241 24.71 12.97 13.13
C ASP A 241 25.07 11.50 13.42
N ASP A 242 25.06 11.09 14.69
CA ASP A 242 25.30 9.69 15.06
C ASP A 242 24.10 8.81 14.69
N ALA A 243 22.87 9.33 14.83
CA ALA A 243 21.65 8.64 14.41
C ALA A 243 21.61 8.51 12.87
N GLU A 244 21.90 9.59 12.14
CA GLU A 244 21.95 9.55 10.68
C GLU A 244 23.05 8.62 10.15
N ALA A 245 24.21 8.58 10.82
CA ALA A 245 25.28 7.66 10.48
C ALA A 245 24.86 6.18 10.66
N LEU A 246 24.00 5.88 11.64
CA LEU A 246 23.48 4.53 11.84
C LEU A 246 22.54 4.14 10.68
N SER A 247 21.57 5.00 10.36
CA SER A 247 20.66 4.81 9.22
C SER A 247 21.41 4.65 7.90
N THR A 248 22.46 5.46 7.70
CA THR A 248 23.34 5.37 6.52
C THR A 248 24.07 4.04 6.45
N ALA A 249 24.65 3.56 7.55
CA ALA A 249 25.39 2.29 7.57
C ALA A 249 24.50 1.08 7.21
N PHE A 250 23.25 1.05 7.66
CA PHE A 250 22.30 0.00 7.25
C PHE A 250 21.90 0.15 5.78
N ARG A 251 21.63 1.37 5.31
CA ARG A 251 21.29 1.65 3.91
C ARG A 251 22.39 1.25 2.94
N GLU A 252 23.66 1.52 3.26
CA GLU A 252 24.83 1.09 2.48
C GLU A 252 24.97 -0.44 2.39
N ALA A 253 24.41 -1.16 3.37
CA ALA A 253 24.34 -2.62 3.38
C ALA A 253 23.06 -3.18 2.73
N GLU A 254 22.26 -2.34 2.07
CA GLU A 254 20.96 -2.70 1.49
C GLU A 254 19.93 -3.19 2.54
N LEU A 255 20.05 -2.66 3.75
CA LEU A 255 19.17 -2.88 4.89
C LEU A 255 18.56 -1.55 5.32
N ALA A 256 17.74 -1.55 6.37
CA ALA A 256 17.18 -0.31 6.90
C ALA A 256 17.31 -0.22 8.41
N ALA A 257 17.48 1.01 8.89
CA ALA A 257 17.39 1.38 10.29
C ALA A 257 16.58 2.68 10.38
N GLU A 258 15.49 2.66 11.14
CA GLU A 258 14.56 3.77 11.32
C GLU A 258 14.60 4.23 12.77
N ASP A 259 14.77 5.53 13.00
CA ASP A 259 14.72 6.12 14.34
C ASP A 259 13.26 6.30 14.77
N TRP A 260 12.73 5.34 15.51
CA TRP A 260 11.35 5.38 16.00
C TRP A 260 11.14 6.45 17.08
N THR A 261 12.20 6.94 17.72
CA THR A 261 12.10 8.09 18.65
C THR A 261 11.89 9.40 17.89
N ALA A 262 12.40 9.53 16.67
CA ALA A 262 12.18 10.69 15.80
C ALA A 262 10.80 10.72 15.13
N SER A 263 10.13 9.57 15.03
CA SER A 263 8.96 9.36 14.17
C SER A 263 7.66 8.98 14.93
N PRO A 264 7.27 9.67 16.01
CA PRO A 264 6.03 9.36 16.74
C PRO A 264 4.76 9.64 15.89
N GLU A 265 4.89 10.48 14.86
CA GLU A 265 3.80 10.89 13.96
C GLU A 265 3.24 9.74 13.12
N ALA A 266 4.04 8.70 12.84
CA ALA A 266 3.62 7.54 12.06
C ALA A 266 2.50 6.72 12.75
N LEU A 267 2.34 6.90 14.07
CA LEU A 267 1.30 6.27 14.89
C LEU A 267 0.23 7.27 15.39
N CYS A 268 0.26 8.53 14.95
CA CYS A 268 -0.69 9.54 15.41
C CYS A 268 -2.04 9.39 14.68
N ASP A 269 -3.12 9.12 15.41
CA ASP A 269 -4.48 8.93 14.86
C ASP A 269 -4.94 10.07 13.92
N ALA A 270 -4.52 11.32 14.15
CA ALA A 270 -4.86 12.45 13.28
C ALA A 270 -4.09 12.47 11.96
N CYS A 271 -2.79 12.17 11.99
CA CYS A 271 -1.94 12.05 10.80
C CYS A 271 -2.32 10.80 9.99
N VAL A 272 -2.59 9.71 10.71
CA VAL A 272 -3.07 8.45 10.14
C VAL A 272 -4.46 8.64 9.55
N GLY A 273 -5.39 9.33 10.19
CA GLY A 273 -6.75 9.58 9.69
C GLY A 273 -6.87 10.58 8.54
N GLY A 274 -5.77 11.17 8.05
CA GLY A 274 -5.80 12.17 6.98
C GLY A 274 -6.36 13.54 7.40
N GLY A 275 -6.47 13.79 8.71
CA GLY A 275 -6.86 15.10 9.24
C GLY A 275 -5.72 16.11 9.11
N ALA A 276 -6.07 17.40 9.09
CA ALA A 276 -5.08 18.47 9.22
C ALA A 276 -4.46 18.41 10.62
N CYS A 277 -3.35 17.68 10.77
CA CYS A 277 -2.54 17.78 11.96
C CYS A 277 -1.88 19.17 11.95
N ARG A 278 -1.90 19.87 13.09
CA ARG A 278 -0.94 20.97 13.28
C ARG A 278 0.43 20.34 13.12
N GLU A 279 1.27 20.89 12.26
CA GLU A 279 2.66 20.47 12.11
C GLU A 279 3.23 20.15 13.50
N HIS A 280 3.55 18.89 13.73
CA HIS A 280 4.58 18.54 14.70
C HIS A 280 5.89 18.94 14.02
N GLY A 281 6.08 20.24 13.79
CA GLY A 281 7.26 20.77 13.13
C GLY A 281 8.44 20.34 13.96
N SER A 282 9.19 19.34 13.47
CA SER A 282 10.55 18.98 13.85
C SER A 282 10.93 19.49 15.24
N ALA A 283 10.20 19.04 16.28
CA ALA A 283 10.10 19.69 17.59
C ALA A 283 11.08 20.84 17.79
N GLY A 284 10.76 22.01 17.22
CA GLY A 284 11.60 23.20 17.26
C GLY A 284 11.67 23.71 18.69
N GLY A 285 12.50 23.07 19.52
CA GLY A 285 12.64 23.38 20.94
C GLY A 285 12.88 22.21 21.91
N THR A 286 13.30 21.01 21.47
CA THR A 286 13.76 19.98 22.43
C THR A 286 15.27 19.74 22.28
N SER A 287 15.97 19.80 23.42
CA SER A 287 17.36 19.34 23.51
C SER A 287 17.44 17.91 22.97
N TRP A 288 18.42 17.64 22.11
CA TRP A 288 18.69 16.30 21.59
C TRP A 288 18.67 15.23 22.70
N GLU A 289 17.78 14.25 22.56
CA GLU A 289 17.72 13.09 23.45
C GLU A 289 18.72 12.05 22.97
N SER A 290 19.78 11.79 23.73
CA SER A 290 20.85 10.92 23.25
C SER A 290 20.47 9.44 23.20
N ASP A 291 19.53 9.00 24.03
CA ASP A 291 19.06 7.61 24.02
C ASP A 291 17.87 7.50 23.06
N ARG A 292 17.99 6.62 22.07
CA ARG A 292 17.06 6.46 20.96
C ARG A 292 16.64 4.99 20.83
N SER A 293 15.48 4.75 20.26
CA SER A 293 15.02 3.42 19.87
C SER A 293 14.97 3.31 18.36
N PHE A 294 15.65 2.31 17.80
CA PHE A 294 15.68 2.06 16.36
C PHE A 294 14.97 0.75 16.02
N GLY A 295 14.15 0.79 14.98
CA GLY A 295 13.73 -0.40 14.24
C GLY A 295 14.77 -0.73 13.18
N LEU A 296 15.20 -1.99 13.10
CA LEU A 296 16.16 -2.47 12.11
C LEU A 296 15.52 -3.54 11.23
N ALA A 297 15.71 -3.46 9.92
CA ALA A 297 15.35 -4.52 8.99
C ALA A 297 16.62 -5.23 8.53
N ALA A 298 17.03 -6.28 9.25
CA ALA A 298 18.31 -6.94 9.05
C ALA A 298 18.39 -8.31 9.74
N PRO A 299 19.13 -9.29 9.17
CA PRO A 299 19.50 -10.50 9.91
C PRO A 299 20.29 -10.14 11.18
N GLU A 300 20.07 -10.87 12.27
CA GLU A 300 20.58 -10.55 13.61
C GLU A 300 22.11 -10.44 13.62
N PHE A 301 22.80 -11.37 12.95
CA PHE A 301 24.25 -11.39 12.86
C PHE A 301 24.80 -10.16 12.11
N THR A 302 24.16 -9.79 11.00
CA THR A 302 24.57 -8.63 10.20
C THR A 302 24.31 -7.33 10.96
N ALA A 303 23.15 -7.20 11.61
CA ALA A 303 22.80 -6.05 12.43
C ALA A 303 23.83 -5.84 13.56
N ALA A 304 24.20 -6.91 14.27
CA ALA A 304 25.22 -6.86 15.32
C ALA A 304 26.58 -6.39 14.79
N GLY A 305 26.97 -6.83 13.60
CA GLY A 305 28.21 -6.40 12.94
C GLY A 305 28.21 -4.90 12.61
N ILE A 306 27.13 -4.40 12.01
CA ILE A 306 26.98 -2.98 11.66
C ILE A 306 26.97 -2.10 12.92
N LEU A 307 26.21 -2.49 13.94
CA LEU A 307 26.14 -1.74 15.22
C LEU A 307 27.50 -1.65 15.92
N ALA A 308 28.28 -2.74 15.91
CA ALA A 308 29.62 -2.75 16.48
C ALA A 308 30.58 -1.80 15.74
N GLN A 309 30.52 -1.78 14.40
CA GLN A 309 31.32 -0.86 13.58
C GLN A 309 30.89 0.59 13.79
N TRP A 310 29.58 0.87 13.77
CA TRP A 310 29.03 2.20 14.02
C TRP A 310 29.44 2.76 15.39
N ARG A 311 29.42 1.92 16.43
CA ARG A 311 29.88 2.26 17.78
C ARG A 311 31.37 2.58 17.81
N ALA A 312 32.20 1.80 17.13
CA ALA A 312 33.65 2.02 17.09
C ALA A 312 34.03 3.31 16.35
N ALA A 313 33.18 3.79 15.44
CA ALA A 313 33.42 4.96 14.60
C ALA A 313 33.19 6.33 15.29
N GLY A 314 32.59 6.37 16.50
CA GLY A 314 32.30 7.65 17.17
C GLY A 314 32.36 7.58 18.70
N PRO A 315 33.00 8.54 19.38
CA PRO A 315 33.11 8.52 20.82
C PRO A 315 31.74 8.69 21.49
N GLY A 316 31.47 7.90 22.52
CA GLY A 316 30.23 7.99 23.28
C GLY A 316 29.01 7.29 22.65
N ARG A 317 29.14 6.79 21.41
CA ARG A 317 28.15 5.91 20.79
C ARG A 317 28.02 4.61 21.58
N GLY A 318 26.81 4.10 21.68
CA GLY A 318 26.51 2.85 22.38
C GLY A 318 25.28 2.17 21.79
N HIS A 319 25.19 0.86 21.96
CA HIS A 319 24.00 0.10 21.57
C HIS A 319 23.74 -1.01 22.58
N GLY A 320 22.47 -1.34 22.76
CA GLY A 320 22.02 -2.56 23.43
C GLY A 320 22.16 -3.79 22.55
N VAL A 321 21.57 -4.90 22.98
CA VAL A 321 21.42 -6.11 22.15
C VAL A 321 20.18 -5.94 21.27
N PRO A 322 20.29 -6.11 19.94
CA PRO A 322 19.11 -6.12 19.08
C PRO A 322 18.20 -7.30 19.41
N GLU A 323 16.91 -7.03 19.58
CA GLU A 323 15.89 -8.04 19.88
C GLU A 323 14.94 -8.18 18.70
N ARG A 324 14.63 -9.42 18.29
CA ARG A 324 13.71 -9.67 17.19
C ARG A 324 12.26 -9.48 17.63
N VAL A 325 11.51 -8.70 16.86
CA VAL A 325 10.08 -8.40 17.10
C VAL A 325 9.15 -8.90 15.99
N LEU A 326 9.64 -9.07 14.75
CA LEU A 326 8.94 -9.72 13.62
C LEU A 326 9.86 -10.63 12.81
#